data_AF-A0A497J1B4-F1
#
_entry.id   AF-A0A497J1B4-F1
#
_cell.length_a   1.000
_cell.length_b   1.000
_cell.length_c   1.000
_cell.angle_alpha   90.00
_cell.angle_beta   90.00
_cell.angle_gamma   90.00
#
_symmetry.space_group_name_H-M   'P 1'
#
loop_
_entity.id
_entity.type
_entity.pdbx_description
1 polymer ?
#
loop_
_entity_poly.entity_id
_entity_poly.type
_entity_poly.pdbx_seq_one_letter_code
_entity_poly.pdbx_strand_id
1 'polypeptide(L)'
;MRRERPRYKTLFFFDRTVPRELYYKVQKRLNIMGYGAVWQPNSAMRGVRDIEEICKYCRARGIRIIASFYRDLKLPKQFEGELLLIHLKGGRHKSVNKIITRLFLTLHSIKTEDEGK
;
A
#
# COMPACT_ATOMS: atom_id res chain seq x y z
N MET A 1 -20.11 24.83 3.79
CA MET A 1 -20.03 23.78 2.74
C MET A 1 -18.92 22.78 3.11
N ARG A 2 -19.26 21.57 3.57
CA ARG A 2 -18.25 20.50 3.70
C ARG A 2 -17.89 20.06 2.29
N ARG A 3 -16.67 20.34 1.81
CA ARG A 3 -16.17 19.80 0.53
C ARG A 3 -16.34 18.27 0.57
N GLU A 4 -17.08 17.71 -0.37
CA GLU A 4 -17.13 16.26 -0.55
C GLU A 4 -15.70 15.77 -0.75
N ARG A 5 -15.27 14.83 0.09
CA ARG A 5 -13.93 14.27 -0.02
C ARG A 5 -13.88 13.47 -1.32
N PRO A 6 -12.82 13.61 -2.14
CA PRO A 6 -12.72 12.85 -3.37
C PRO A 6 -12.78 11.35 -3.05
N ARG A 7 -13.61 10.61 -3.81
CA ARG A 7 -13.77 9.16 -3.61
C ARG A 7 -12.62 8.44 -4.31
N TYR A 8 -11.54 8.21 -3.58
CA TYR A 8 -10.36 7.52 -4.11
C TYR A 8 -10.51 5.99 -4.08
N LYS A 9 -10.04 5.31 -5.14
CA LYS A 9 -9.86 3.85 -5.11
C LYS A 9 -8.64 3.51 -4.25
N THR A 10 -8.88 3.09 -3.01
CA THR A 10 -7.82 2.89 -2.02
C THR A 10 -7.25 1.47 -2.10
N LEU A 11 -6.08 1.32 -2.71
CA LEU A 11 -5.49 0.00 -3.01
C LEU A 11 -4.17 -0.29 -2.30
N PHE A 12 -3.57 0.73 -1.69
CA PHE A 12 -2.21 0.64 -1.15
C PHE A 12 -2.20 0.89 0.36
N PHE A 13 -1.40 0.13 1.08
CA PHE A 13 -1.11 0.30 2.49
C PHE A 13 0.39 0.48 2.68
N PHE A 14 0.77 1.53 3.40
CA PHE A 14 2.15 1.79 3.79
C PHE A 14 2.28 1.51 5.28
N ASP A 15 3.22 0.65 5.65
CA ASP A 15 3.47 0.36 7.05
C ASP A 15 4.20 1.52 7.76
N ARG A 16 4.43 1.33 9.06
CA ARG A 16 5.11 2.31 9.91
C ARG A 16 6.57 2.59 9.54
N THR A 17 7.22 1.76 8.72
CA THR A 17 8.61 2.01 8.29
C THR A 17 8.71 3.08 7.22
N VAL A 18 7.62 3.37 6.53
CA VAL A 18 7.60 4.40 5.49
C VAL A 18 7.62 5.78 6.15
N PRO A 19 8.63 6.63 5.88
CA PRO A 19 8.70 7.96 6.46
C PRO A 19 7.53 8.85 6.07
N ARG A 20 7.08 9.69 6.99
CA ARG A 20 5.94 10.62 6.82
C ARG A 20 6.03 11.42 5.52
N GLU A 21 7.15 12.09 5.29
CA GLU A 21 7.34 12.96 4.12
C GLU A 21 7.26 12.17 2.81
N LEU A 22 7.85 10.97 2.79
CA LEU A 22 7.82 10.10 1.62
C LEU A 22 6.40 9.64 1.34
N TYR A 23 5.67 9.19 2.37
CA TYR A 23 4.27 8.80 2.25
C TYR A 23 3.42 9.94 1.67
N TYR A 24 3.47 11.15 2.22
CA TYR A 24 2.63 12.24 1.74
C TYR A 24 2.97 12.69 0.31
N LYS A 25 4.26 12.63 -0.10
CA LYS A 25 4.65 12.86 -1.49
C LYS A 25 4.06 11.81 -2.43
N VAL A 26 4.08 10.54 -2.04
CA VAL A 26 3.48 9.43 -2.79
C VAL A 26 1.96 9.57 -2.83
N GLN A 27 1.31 9.80 -1.69
CA GLN A 27 -0.14 10.00 -1.56
C GLN A 27 -0.64 11.14 -2.46
N LYS A 28 0.08 12.27 -2.51
CA LYS A 28 -0.29 13.38 -3.38
C LYS A 28 -0.33 12.96 -4.86
N ARG A 29 0.64 12.14 -5.31
CA ARG A 29 0.67 11.62 -6.69
C ARG A 29 -0.44 10.60 -6.94
N LEU A 30 -0.66 9.68 -6.01
CA LEU A 30 -1.77 8.72 -6.09
C LEU A 30 -3.13 9.43 -6.20
N ASN A 31 -3.35 10.46 -5.39
CA ASN A 31 -4.60 11.23 -5.39
C ASN A 31 -4.86 11.89 -6.75
N ILE A 32 -3.83 12.46 -7.40
CA ILE A 32 -3.95 13.03 -8.75
C ILE A 32 -4.42 11.97 -9.75
N MET A 33 -4.01 10.71 -9.56
CA MET A 33 -4.38 9.57 -10.41
C MET A 33 -5.73 8.93 -10.02
N GLY A 34 -6.45 9.48 -9.03
CA GLY A 34 -7.72 8.91 -8.53
C GLY A 34 -7.55 7.75 -7.53
N TYR A 35 -6.33 7.48 -7.07
CA TYR A 35 -6.03 6.40 -6.12
C TYR A 35 -5.76 6.91 -4.71
N GLY A 36 -6.08 6.07 -3.73
CA GLY A 36 -5.85 6.33 -2.31
C GLY A 36 -4.86 5.34 -1.71
N ALA A 37 -4.27 5.72 -0.58
CA ALA A 37 -3.51 4.81 0.24
C ALA A 37 -3.79 5.07 1.72
N VAL A 38 -3.49 4.06 2.53
CA VAL A 38 -3.53 4.12 3.98
C VAL A 38 -2.10 4.10 4.50
N TRP A 39 -1.80 4.89 5.52
CA TRP A 39 -0.52 4.84 6.22
C TRP A 39 -0.72 4.46 7.67
N GLN A 40 -0.05 3.40 8.09
CA GLN A 40 -0.26 2.77 9.38
C GLN A 40 -0.21 3.74 10.58
N PRO A 41 0.78 4.65 10.72
CA PRO A 41 0.84 5.58 11.86
C PRO A 41 -0.35 6.53 11.97
N ASN A 42 -1.10 6.74 10.88
CA ASN A 42 -2.28 7.59 10.83
C ASN A 42 -3.51 6.83 10.30
N SER A 43 -3.67 5.59 10.75
CA SER A 43 -4.83 4.76 10.42
C SER A 43 -5.36 4.03 11.66
N ALA A 44 -6.41 3.23 11.47
CA ALA A 44 -6.92 2.34 12.50
C ALA A 44 -5.88 1.28 12.96
N MET A 45 -4.79 1.10 12.21
CA MET A 45 -3.71 0.15 12.51
C MET A 45 -2.52 0.80 13.23
N ARG A 46 -2.70 1.98 13.83
CA ARG A 46 -1.64 2.67 14.58
C ARG A 46 -1.14 1.78 15.71
N GLY A 47 0.17 1.52 15.72
CA GLY A 47 0.84 0.74 16.78
C GLY A 47 0.82 -0.78 16.57
N VAL A 48 -0.05 -1.31 15.71
CA VAL A 48 -0.13 -2.74 15.42
C VAL A 48 1.17 -3.23 14.79
N ARG A 49 1.79 -4.28 15.34
CA ARG A 49 3.02 -4.85 14.77
C ARG A 49 2.80 -6.20 14.10
N ASP A 50 1.68 -6.84 14.40
CA ASP A 50 1.34 -8.12 13.82
C ASP A 50 0.94 -7.93 12.34
N ILE A 51 1.66 -8.65 11.47
CA ILE A 51 1.40 -8.64 10.04
C ILE A 51 0.06 -9.31 9.71
N GLU A 52 -0.39 -10.29 10.51
CA GLU A 52 -1.65 -10.98 10.27
C GLU A 52 -2.84 -10.04 10.44
N GLU A 53 -2.87 -9.25 11.52
CA GLU A 53 -3.88 -8.21 11.70
C GLU A 53 -3.87 -7.17 10.58
N ILE A 54 -2.68 -6.74 10.13
CA ILE A 54 -2.54 -5.81 9.00
C ILE A 54 -3.12 -6.42 7.72
N CYS A 55 -2.88 -7.71 7.47
CA CYS A 55 -3.42 -8.40 6.31
C CYS A 55 -4.94 -8.50 6.36
N LYS A 56 -5.51 -8.89 7.51
CA LYS A 56 -6.97 -8.93 7.74
C LYS A 56 -7.61 -7.56 7.48
N TYR A 57 -7.01 -6.50 8.00
CA TYR A 57 -7.44 -5.12 7.76
C TYR A 57 -7.42 -4.75 6.27
N CYS A 58 -6.33 -5.08 5.57
CA CYS A 58 -6.19 -4.77 4.14
C CYS A 58 -7.24 -5.51 3.31
N ARG A 59 -7.40 -6.82 3.53
CA ARG A 59 -8.41 -7.66 2.88
C ARG A 59 -9.82 -7.11 3.07
N ALA A 60 -10.21 -6.82 4.31
CA ALA A 60 -11.54 -6.29 4.64
C ALA A 60 -11.86 -4.94 3.96
N ARG A 61 -10.82 -4.16 3.62
CA ARG A 61 -10.95 -2.86 2.94
C ARG A 61 -10.72 -2.92 1.43
N GLY A 62 -10.48 -4.10 0.86
CA GLY A 62 -10.14 -4.25 -0.56
C GLY A 62 -8.80 -3.63 -0.94
N ILE A 63 -7.91 -3.40 0.03
CA ILE A 63 -6.53 -2.99 -0.22
C ILE A 63 -5.77 -4.21 -0.69
N ARG A 64 -4.99 -4.08 -1.77
CA ARG A 64 -4.30 -5.20 -2.42
C ARG A 64 -2.79 -5.22 -2.16
N ILE A 65 -2.19 -4.07 -1.91
CA ILE A 65 -0.74 -3.95 -1.84
C ILE A 65 -0.31 -3.38 -0.50
N ILE A 66 0.62 -4.08 0.15
CA ILE A 66 1.33 -3.63 1.34
C ILE A 66 2.74 -3.22 0.92
N ALA A 67 3.18 -2.03 1.29
CA ALA A 67 4.51 -1.52 1.00
C ALA A 67 5.27 -1.26 2.32
N SER A 68 6.48 -1.81 2.42
CA SER A 68 7.30 -1.77 3.64
C SER A 68 8.79 -1.66 3.32
N PHE A 69 9.57 -0.99 4.17
CA PHE A 69 11.03 -1.05 4.16
C PHE A 69 11.60 -2.21 5.01
N TYR A 70 10.79 -2.96 5.76
CA TYR A 70 11.24 -4.19 6.42
C TYR A 70 11.54 -5.25 5.36
N ARG A 71 12.81 -5.65 5.24
CA ARG A 71 13.26 -6.61 4.21
C ARG A 71 12.80 -8.04 4.49
N ASP A 72 12.68 -8.39 5.77
CA ASP A 72 12.38 -9.76 6.19
C ASP A 72 10.88 -9.97 6.45
N LEU A 73 10.07 -8.94 6.22
CA LEU A 73 8.62 -9.05 6.33
C LEU A 73 8.12 -10.05 5.28
N LYS A 74 7.28 -10.98 5.71
CA LYS A 74 6.62 -11.96 4.83
C LYS A 74 5.12 -11.94 5.06
N LEU A 75 4.36 -12.21 4.01
CA LEU A 75 2.94 -12.44 4.15
C LEU A 75 2.72 -13.81 4.81
N PRO A 76 1.74 -13.92 5.72
CA PRO A 76 1.24 -15.22 6.13
C PRO A 76 0.64 -15.95 4.92
N LYS A 77 0.88 -17.27 4.83
CA LYS A 77 0.50 -18.11 3.67
C LYS A 77 -0.96 -17.95 3.24
N GLN A 78 -1.87 -17.78 4.19
CA GLN A 78 -3.30 -17.64 3.95
C GLN A 78 -3.71 -16.34 3.22
N PHE A 79 -2.79 -15.39 3.03
CA PHE A 79 -3.02 -14.16 2.27
C PHE A 79 -2.23 -14.11 0.96
N GLU A 80 -1.42 -15.13 0.66
CA GLU A 80 -0.72 -15.23 -0.62
C GLU A 80 -1.74 -15.30 -1.76
N GLY A 81 -1.51 -14.54 -2.84
CA GLY A 81 -2.44 -14.39 -3.97
C GLY A 81 -3.53 -13.35 -3.76
N GLU A 82 -4.00 -13.10 -2.54
CA GLU A 82 -4.99 -12.04 -2.26
C GLU A 82 -4.33 -10.66 -2.03
N LEU A 83 -3.18 -10.67 -1.36
CA LEU A 83 -2.39 -9.50 -1.03
C LEU A 83 -0.99 -9.65 -1.60
N LEU A 84 -0.39 -8.53 -1.98
CA LEU A 84 1.01 -8.48 -2.40
C LEU A 84 1.82 -7.59 -1.47
N LEU A 85 3.01 -8.07 -1.11
CA LEU A 85 3.97 -7.34 -0.30
C LEU A 85 5.10 -6.80 -1.18
N ILE A 86 5.34 -5.50 -1.09
CA ILE A 86 6.43 -4.82 -1.77
C ILE A 86 7.48 -4.39 -0.74
N HIS A 87 8.67 -4.98 -0.86
CA HIS A 87 9.85 -4.55 -0.13
C HIS A 87 10.49 -3.34 -0.82
N LEU A 88 10.30 -2.17 -0.23
CA LEU A 88 10.92 -0.93 -0.65
C LEU A 88 12.43 -0.99 -0.37
N LYS A 89 13.24 -0.99 -1.44
CA LYS A 89 14.71 -0.85 -1.36
C LYS A 89 15.15 0.61 -1.51
N GLY A 90 16.26 1.01 -0.88
CA GLY A 90 16.90 2.33 -1.09
C GLY A 90 16.59 3.44 -0.08
N GLY A 91 15.84 3.15 0.99
CA GLY A 91 15.64 4.07 2.12
C GLY A 91 14.94 5.40 1.77
N ARG A 92 15.28 6.45 2.54
CA ARG A 92 14.63 7.78 2.50
C ARG A 92 14.85 8.57 1.19
N HIS A 93 15.87 8.22 0.42
CA HIS A 93 16.25 8.92 -0.82
C HIS A 93 15.58 8.37 -2.08
N LYS A 94 14.67 7.40 -1.95
CA LYS A 94 14.01 6.81 -3.12
C LYS A 94 13.12 7.84 -3.79
N SER A 95 13.19 7.92 -5.12
CA SER A 95 12.29 8.80 -5.86
C SER A 95 10.85 8.33 -5.73
N VAL A 96 9.94 9.28 -5.50
CA VAL A 96 8.49 9.05 -5.43
C VAL A 96 8.01 8.29 -6.68
N ASN A 97 8.52 8.66 -7.86
CA ASN A 97 8.17 8.00 -9.11
C ASN A 97 8.56 6.51 -9.11
N LYS A 98 9.76 6.14 -8.63
CA LYS A 98 10.15 4.72 -8.53
C LYS A 98 9.21 3.93 -7.60
N ILE A 99 8.70 4.54 -6.54
CA ILE A 99 7.70 3.89 -5.66
C ILE A 99 6.40 3.72 -6.40
N ILE A 100 5.85 4.78 -6.99
CA ILE A 100 4.60 4.75 -7.77
C ILE A 100 4.68 3.70 -8.88
N THR A 101 5.75 3.70 -9.68
CA THR A 101 5.97 2.69 -10.73
C THR A 101 5.94 1.28 -10.16
N ARG A 102 6.61 1.03 -9.03
CA ARG A 102 6.62 -0.30 -8.43
C ARG A 102 5.24 -0.71 -7.92
N LEU A 103 4.48 0.20 -7.30
CA LEU A 103 3.11 -0.06 -6.85
C LEU A 103 2.23 -0.52 -8.03
N PHE A 104 2.27 0.21 -9.15
CA PHE A 104 1.42 -0.10 -10.29
C PHE A 104 1.87 -1.32 -11.10
N LEU A 105 3.18 -1.57 -11.23
CA LEU A 105 3.68 -2.81 -11.83
C LEU A 105 3.22 -4.04 -11.04
N THR A 106 3.31 -3.97 -9.71
CA THR A 106 2.81 -5.04 -8.83
C THR A 106 1.29 -5.15 -8.83
N LEU A 107 0.56 -4.03 -8.99
CA LEU A 107 -0.89 -4.08 -9.11
C LEU A 107 -1.32 -4.71 -10.45
N HIS A 108 -0.58 -4.45 -11.52
CA HIS A 108 -0.91 -4.95 -12.85
C HIS A 108 -0.68 -6.46 -12.95
N SER A 109 0.33 -7.02 -12.30
CA SER A 109 0.54 -8.48 -12.28
C SER A 109 -0.64 -9.24 -11.69
N ILE A 110 -1.43 -8.62 -10.79
CA ILE A 110 -2.68 -9.22 -10.29
C ILE A 110 -3.75 -9.27 -11.38
N LYS A 111 -3.92 -8.19 -12.14
CA LYS A 111 -4.98 -8.11 -13.16
C LYS A 111 -4.82 -9.15 -14.26
N THR A 112 -3.59 -9.39 -14.69
CA THR A 112 -3.32 -10.38 -15.74
C THR A 112 -3.59 -11.82 -15.28
N GLU A 113 -3.52 -12.11 -13.98
CA GLU A 113 -3.89 -13.41 -13.42
C GLU A 113 -5.42 -13.57 -13.26
N ASP A 114 -6.14 -12.46 -13.02
CA ASP A 114 -7.60 -12.45 -12.92
C ASP A 114 -8.31 -12.50 -14.29
N GLU A 115 -7.71 -11.93 -15.35
CA GLU A 115 -8.27 -11.88 -16.72
C GLU A 115 -7.91 -13.11 -17.58
N GLY A 116 -7.02 -13.99 -17.09
CA GLY A 116 -6.57 -15.21 -17.76
C GLY A 116 -7.26 -16.50 -17.27
N LYS A 117 -8.33 -16.38 -16.48
CA LYS A 117 -9.20 -17.48 -16.04
C LYS A 117 -10.59 -17.32 -16.59
#